data_AF-A0A914PDC7-F1
#
_entry.id   AF-A0A914PDC7-F1
#
_cell.length_a   1.000
_cell.length_b   1.000
_cell.length_c   1.000
_cell.angle_alpha   90.00
_cell.angle_beta   90.00
_cell.angle_gamma   90.00
#
_symmetry.space_group_name_H-M   'P 1'
#
loop_
_entity.id
_entity.type
_entity.pdbx_description
1 polymer ?
#
loop_
_entity_poly.entity_id
_entity_poly.type
_entity_poly.pdbx_seq_one_letter_code
_entity_poly.pdbx_strand_id
1 'polypeptide(L)'
;MFCYRGGWTLILCYSVEEAAEYIENLKICERKKPEEVLQGREQWKQKQQQQNAGPSSRPQNLDRQKQKQAFEAAVKFLCSIRSVTQADAKRLLGAFGTLKNIAQANKDDLSVTPGLGPIKAQSVYTFFRTPMKT
;
A
#
# COMPACT_ATOMS: atom_id res chain seq x y z
N MET A 1 -11.75 -39.84 -13.99
CA MET A 1 -11.28 -40.96 -13.13
C MET A 1 -9.80 -41.30 -13.32
N PHE A 2 -9.18 -41.00 -14.48
CA PHE A 2 -7.76 -41.31 -14.75
C PHE A 2 -6.75 -40.62 -13.82
N CYS A 3 -6.87 -39.31 -13.56
CA CYS A 3 -5.91 -38.60 -12.71
C CYS A 3 -5.86 -39.14 -11.27
N TYR A 4 -7.04 -39.43 -10.69
CA TYR A 4 -7.16 -39.96 -9.34
C TYR A 4 -6.56 -41.36 -9.19
N ARG A 5 -6.80 -42.25 -10.16
CA ARG A 5 -6.27 -43.62 -10.12
C ARG A 5 -4.76 -43.69 -10.43
N GLY A 6 -4.24 -42.76 -11.23
CA GLY A 6 -2.82 -42.69 -11.57
C GLY A 6 -1.97 -41.89 -10.58
N GLY A 7 -2.57 -41.25 -9.57
CA GLY A 7 -1.85 -40.32 -8.69
C GLY A 7 -1.31 -39.10 -9.44
N TRP A 8 -1.93 -38.72 -10.55
CA TRP A 8 -1.50 -37.58 -11.35
C TRP A 8 -2.23 -36.32 -10.93
N THR A 9 -1.48 -35.23 -10.78
CA THR A 9 -2.01 -33.89 -10.56
C THR A 9 -2.09 -33.15 -11.89
N LEU A 10 -3.30 -32.78 -12.29
CA LEU A 10 -3.53 -31.95 -13.47
C LEU A 10 -3.65 -30.48 -13.04
N ILE A 11 -2.95 -29.59 -13.74
CA ILE A 11 -3.03 -28.14 -13.54
C ILE A 11 -3.70 -27.53 -14.78
N LEU A 12 -4.71 -26.70 -14.55
CA LEU A 12 -5.42 -25.98 -15.62
C LEU A 12 -4.79 -24.58 -15.78
N CYS A 13 -4.59 -24.16 -17.03
CA CYS A 13 -4.01 -22.87 -17.39
C CYS A 13 -4.90 -22.20 -18.44
N TYR A 14 -5.08 -20.89 -18.36
CA TYR A 14 -5.92 -20.11 -19.28
C TYR A 14 -5.10 -19.36 -20.34
N SER A 15 -3.77 -19.37 -20.23
CA SER A 15 -2.87 -18.83 -21.25
C SER A 15 -1.54 -19.58 -21.30
N VAL A 16 -0.78 -19.35 -22.37
CA VAL A 16 0.55 -19.95 -22.55
C VAL A 16 1.57 -19.36 -21.57
N GLU A 17 1.42 -18.08 -21.21
CA GLU A 17 2.24 -17.40 -20.21
C GLU A 17 1.99 -18.00 -18.82
N GLU A 18 0.73 -18.27 -18.48
CA GLU A 18 0.38 -18.90 -17.21
C GLU A 18 0.95 -20.32 -17.12
N ALA A 19 0.85 -21.10 -18.20
CA ALA A 19 1.44 -22.44 -18.27
C ALA A 19 2.98 -22.41 -18.13
N ALA A 20 3.64 -21.49 -18.83
CA ALA A 20 5.09 -21.30 -18.73
C ALA A 20 5.50 -20.92 -17.30
N GLU A 21 4.73 -20.04 -16.65
CA GLU A 21 4.97 -19.63 -15.27
C GLU A 21 4.85 -20.82 -14.30
N TYR A 22 3.84 -21.69 -14.46
CA TYR A 22 3.71 -22.89 -13.62
C TYR A 22 4.90 -23.84 -13.78
N ILE A 23 5.37 -24.08 -15.01
CA ILE A 23 6.52 -24.96 -15.28
C ILE A 23 7.80 -24.40 -14.64
N GLU A 24 8.04 -23.10 -14.79
CA GLU A 24 9.20 -22.45 -14.19
C GLU A 24 9.18 -22.55 -12.65
N ASN A 25 8.02 -22.27 -12.03
CA ASN A 25 7.86 -22.39 -10.58
C ASN A 25 8.09 -23.82 -10.10
N LEU A 26 7.55 -24.81 -10.81
CA LEU A 26 7.73 -26.22 -10.47
C LEU A 26 9.23 -26.57 -10.46
N LYS A 27 9.98 -26.07 -11.45
CA LYS A 27 11.43 -26.29 -11.53
C LYS A 27 12.22 -25.61 -10.42
N ILE A 28 11.79 -24.42 -10.00
CA ILE A 28 12.42 -23.69 -8.88
C ILE A 28 12.15 -24.40 -7.55
N CYS A 29 10.94 -24.91 -7.35
CA CYS A 29 10.53 -25.65 -6.15
C CYS A 29 11.30 -26.98 -5.97
N GLU A 30 11.89 -27.55 -7.02
CA GLU A 30 12.81 -28.69 -6.89
C GLU A 30 14.09 -28.32 -6.11
N ARG A 31 14.50 -27.04 -6.14
CA ARG A 31 15.77 -26.57 -5.55
C ARG A 31 15.58 -25.78 -4.27
N LYS A 32 14.41 -25.17 -4.06
CA LYS A 32 14.13 -24.23 -2.98
C LYS A 32 12.76 -24.49 -2.36
N LYS A 33 12.62 -24.16 -1.08
CA LYS A 33 11.32 -24.22 -0.40
C LYS A 33 10.34 -23.23 -1.04
N PRO A 34 9.05 -23.57 -1.15
CA PRO A 34 8.06 -22.74 -1.84
C PRO A 34 7.90 -21.35 -1.21
N GLU A 35 8.09 -21.22 0.10
CA GLU A 35 7.97 -19.95 0.83
C GLU A 35 8.99 -18.90 0.35
N GLU A 36 10.25 -19.29 0.21
CA GLU A 36 11.33 -18.39 -0.22
C GLU A 36 11.13 -17.93 -1.67
N VAL A 37 10.59 -18.83 -2.51
CA VAL A 37 10.29 -18.56 -3.92
C VAL A 37 9.14 -17.56 -4.05
N LEU A 38 8.08 -17.74 -3.25
CA LEU A 38 6.91 -16.84 -3.24
C LEU A 38 7.29 -15.44 -2.78
N GLN A 39 8.05 -15.30 -1.69
CA GLN A 39 8.52 -14.01 -1.20
C GLN A 39 9.40 -13.29 -2.23
N GLY A 40 10.34 -14.00 -2.86
CA GLY A 40 11.18 -13.44 -3.92
C GLY A 40 10.37 -12.97 -5.13
N ARG A 41 9.32 -13.72 -5.50
CA ARG A 41 8.44 -13.39 -6.65
C ARG A 41 7.50 -12.22 -6.35
N GLU A 42 6.95 -12.11 -5.14
CA GLU A 42 6.17 -10.95 -4.72
C GLU A 42 7.00 -9.67 -4.76
N GLN A 43 8.24 -9.74 -4.28
CA GLN A 43 9.18 -8.62 -4.35
C GLN A 43 9.50 -8.26 -5.81
N TRP A 44 9.67 -9.24 -6.68
CA TRP A 44 9.93 -9.00 -8.10
C TRP A 44 8.71 -8.41 -8.82
N LYS A 45 7.49 -8.90 -8.54
CA LYS A 45 6.23 -8.32 -9.04
C LYS A 45 6.02 -6.88 -8.55
N GLN A 46 6.32 -6.60 -7.28
CA GLN A 46 6.29 -5.24 -6.73
C GLN A 46 7.32 -4.32 -7.41
N LYS A 47 8.55 -4.82 -7.64
CA LYS A 47 9.59 -4.09 -8.38
C LYS A 47 9.22 -3.85 -9.84
N GLN A 48 8.61 -4.83 -10.51
CA GLN A 48 8.11 -4.72 -11.88
C GLN A 48 6.98 -3.68 -11.98
N GLN A 49 6.02 -3.70 -11.05
CA GLN A 49 4.96 -2.67 -11.00
C GLN A 49 5.51 -1.26 -10.74
N GLN A 50 6.63 -1.15 -10.03
CA GLN A 50 7.33 0.13 -9.84
C GLN A 50 8.16 0.54 -11.06
N GLN A 51 8.68 -0.42 -11.83
CA GLN A 51 9.50 -0.18 -13.02
C GLN A 51 8.68 0.03 -14.30
N ASN A 52 7.43 -0.41 -14.36
CA ASN A 52 6.53 -0.16 -15.50
C ASN A 52 5.91 1.27 -15.50
N ALA A 53 6.33 2.14 -14.56
CA ALA A 53 6.18 3.58 -14.72
C ALA A 53 7.29 4.07 -15.66
N GLY A 54 6.94 4.30 -16.93
CA GLY A 54 7.87 4.47 -18.05
C GLY A 54 8.96 5.55 -17.92
N PRO A 55 9.93 5.58 -18.85
CA PRO A 55 11.14 6.37 -18.75
C PRO A 55 10.90 7.82 -19.18
N SER A 56 11.00 8.76 -18.23
CA SER A 56 11.30 10.16 -18.54
C SER A 56 12.31 10.73 -17.53
N SER A 57 13.58 10.63 -17.94
CA SER A 57 14.70 11.58 -17.76
C SER A 57 14.98 12.23 -16.38
N ARG A 58 16.09 11.80 -15.74
CA ARG A 58 16.99 12.60 -14.85
C ARG A 58 16.34 13.13 -13.53
N PRO A 59 17.08 13.73 -12.56
CA PRO A 59 17.06 13.45 -11.11
C PRO A 59 15.80 13.89 -10.31
N GLN A 60 14.62 13.95 -10.92
CA GLN A 60 13.34 14.25 -10.25
C GLN A 60 12.65 13.00 -9.67
N ASN A 61 13.16 11.80 -9.95
CA ASN A 61 12.51 10.55 -9.55
C ASN A 61 12.71 10.25 -8.04
N LEU A 62 13.87 10.60 -7.48
CA LEU A 62 14.16 10.40 -6.06
C LEU A 62 13.24 11.23 -5.16
N ASP A 63 13.00 12.50 -5.52
CA ASP A 63 12.13 13.40 -4.76
C ASP A 63 10.67 12.93 -4.81
N ARG A 64 10.19 12.50 -5.99
CA ARG A 64 8.83 12.02 -6.17
C ARG A 64 8.57 10.70 -5.42
N GLN A 65 9.56 9.81 -5.40
CA GLN A 65 9.50 8.55 -4.67
C GLN A 65 9.58 8.77 -3.16
N LYS A 66 10.46 9.65 -2.70
CA LYS A 66 10.56 10.07 -1.29
C LYS A 66 9.27 10.76 -0.85
N GLN A 67 8.65 11.57 -1.71
CA GLN A 67 7.37 12.21 -1.46
C GLN A 67 6.23 11.19 -1.38
N LYS A 68 6.21 10.17 -2.24
CA LYS A 68 5.23 9.07 -2.16
C LYS A 68 5.38 8.28 -0.86
N GLN A 69 6.61 7.94 -0.46
CA GLN A 69 6.88 7.26 0.81
C GLN A 69 6.50 8.13 2.01
N ALA A 70 6.84 9.42 1.99
CA ALA A 70 6.49 10.37 3.04
C ALA A 70 4.96 10.55 3.14
N PHE A 71 4.26 10.59 2.00
CA PHE A 71 2.81 10.66 1.94
C PHE A 71 2.18 9.41 2.56
N GLU A 72 2.66 8.21 2.20
CA GLU A 72 2.18 6.96 2.80
C GLU A 72 2.47 6.87 4.30
N ALA A 73 3.63 7.33 4.76
CA ALA A 73 3.97 7.41 6.17
C ALA A 73 3.03 8.37 6.92
N ALA A 74 2.74 9.55 6.33
CA ALA A 74 1.81 10.51 6.89
C ALA A 74 0.37 9.96 6.94
N VAL A 75 -0.06 9.22 5.92
CA VAL A 75 -1.36 8.52 5.91
C VAL A 75 -1.42 7.51 7.05
N LYS A 76 -0.40 6.67 7.21
CA LYS A 76 -0.33 5.68 8.32
C LYS A 76 -0.37 6.35 9.69
N PHE A 77 0.34 7.46 9.85
CA PHE A 77 0.33 8.25 11.08
C PHE A 77 -1.06 8.80 11.39
N LEU A 78 -1.76 9.41 10.43
CA LEU A 78 -3.12 9.90 10.65
C LEU A 78 -4.12 8.78 10.96
N CYS A 79 -3.93 7.60 10.38
CA CYS A 79 -4.74 6.41 10.68
C CYS A 79 -4.53 5.88 12.11
N SER A 80 -3.50 6.31 12.86
CA SER A 80 -3.37 5.94 14.28
C SER A 80 -4.35 6.70 15.17
N ILE A 81 -4.98 7.76 14.67
CA ILE A 81 -5.98 8.54 15.39
C ILE A 81 -7.31 7.77 15.37
N ARG A 82 -7.90 7.58 16.57
CA ARG A 82 -9.20 6.91 16.71
C ARG A 82 -10.26 7.57 15.83
N SER A 83 -10.93 6.76 15.00
CA SER A 83 -11.98 7.14 14.04
C SER A 83 -11.50 7.70 12.68
N VAL A 84 -10.19 7.79 12.42
CA VAL A 84 -9.65 8.25 11.13
C VAL A 84 -9.34 7.05 10.22
N THR A 85 -9.92 7.02 9.02
CA THR A 85 -9.66 5.98 8.00
C THR A 85 -8.60 6.42 6.99
N GLN A 86 -8.10 5.49 6.17
CA GLN A 86 -7.15 5.81 5.10
C GLN A 86 -7.72 6.82 4.09
N ALA A 87 -9.03 6.78 3.83
CA ALA A 87 -9.68 7.73 2.95
C ALA A 87 -9.74 9.13 3.58
N ASP A 88 -10.00 9.21 4.88
CA ASP A 88 -10.00 10.48 5.63
C ASP A 88 -8.59 11.09 5.67
N ALA A 89 -7.57 10.28 5.99
CA ALA A 89 -6.18 10.70 6.04
C ALA A 89 -5.69 11.26 4.69
N LYS A 90 -6.04 10.61 3.57
CA LYS A 90 -5.72 11.11 2.22
C LYS A 90 -6.41 12.44 1.92
N ARG A 91 -7.66 12.63 2.36
CA ARG A 91 -8.39 13.90 2.17
C ARG A 91 -7.80 15.02 3.02
N LEU A 92 -7.45 14.76 4.27
CA LEU A 92 -6.78 15.71 5.15
C LEU A 92 -5.43 16.16 4.55
N LEU A 93 -4.62 15.21 4.07
CA LEU A 93 -3.36 15.55 3.41
C LEU A 93 -3.57 16.28 2.08
N GLY A 94 -4.63 15.97 1.34
CA GLY A 94 -4.99 16.68 0.11
C GLY A 94 -5.45 18.12 0.36
N ALA A 95 -6.19 18.37 1.44
CA ALA A 95 -6.73 19.69 1.77
C ALA A 95 -5.70 20.60 2.46
N PHE A 96 -4.94 20.06 3.41
CA PHE A 96 -4.02 20.85 4.25
C PHE A 96 -2.55 20.75 3.80
N GLY A 97 -2.22 19.79 2.94
CA GLY A 97 -0.88 19.55 2.39
C GLY A 97 0.08 18.85 3.36
N THR A 98 0.23 19.36 4.59
CA THR A 98 1.21 18.86 5.56
C THR A 98 0.58 18.51 6.91
N LEU A 99 1.19 17.57 7.64
CA LEU A 99 0.78 17.23 9.01
C LEU A 99 0.83 18.45 9.95
N LYS A 100 1.76 19.38 9.73
CA LYS A 100 1.87 20.61 10.50
C LYS A 100 0.62 21.48 10.34
N ASN A 101 0.18 21.67 9.10
CA ASN A 101 -1.03 22.46 8.82
C ASN A 101 -2.27 21.79 9.41
N ILE A 102 -2.35 20.45 9.36
CA ILE A 102 -3.43 19.68 10.00
C ILE A 102 -3.42 19.88 11.53
N ALA A 103 -2.24 19.84 12.16
CA ALA A 103 -2.11 20.01 13.60
C ALA A 103 -2.48 21.43 14.07
N GLN A 104 -2.20 22.44 13.24
CA GLN A 104 -2.50 23.84 13.52
C GLN A 104 -3.93 24.27 13.14
N ALA A 105 -4.62 23.48 12.32
CA ALA A 105 -5.98 23.76 11.88
C ALA A 105 -6.97 23.85 13.07
N ASN A 106 -8.00 24.68 12.88
CA ASN A 106 -9.11 24.77 13.81
C ASN A 106 -10.09 23.61 13.57
N LYS A 107 -10.95 23.35 14.57
CA LYS A 107 -11.95 22.29 14.48
C LYS A 107 -12.90 22.51 13.28
N ASP A 108 -13.27 23.76 13.02
CA ASP A 108 -14.16 24.11 11.92
C ASP A 108 -13.51 23.84 10.57
N ASP A 109 -12.24 24.22 10.37
CA ASP A 109 -11.49 23.94 9.14
C ASP A 109 -11.40 22.43 8.86
N LEU A 110 -11.17 21.63 9.91
CA LEU A 110 -11.16 20.17 9.81
C LEU A 110 -12.55 19.62 9.44
N SER A 111 -13.64 20.24 9.90
CA SER A 111 -14.99 19.80 9.55
C SER A 111 -15.41 20.15 8.12
N VAL A 112 -14.76 21.13 7.48
CA VAL A 112 -15.02 21.55 6.09
C VAL A 112 -14.41 20.57 5.08
N THR A 113 -13.48 19.69 5.51
CA THR A 113 -12.92 18.67 4.62
C THR A 113 -14.02 17.73 4.09
N PRO A 114 -14.25 17.62 2.77
CA PRO A 114 -15.35 16.83 2.21
C PRO A 114 -15.35 15.39 2.72
N GLY A 115 -16.44 14.95 3.35
CA GLY A 115 -16.56 13.59 3.90
C GLY A 115 -15.90 13.35 5.26
N LEU A 116 -15.31 14.39 5.88
CA LEU A 116 -14.83 14.33 7.26
C LEU A 116 -15.93 14.84 8.21
N GLY A 117 -16.65 13.90 8.84
CA GLY A 117 -17.68 14.26 9.81
C GLY A 117 -17.13 14.96 11.07
N PRO A 118 -17.98 15.66 11.84
CA PRO A 118 -17.57 16.45 13.01
C PRO A 118 -16.91 15.61 14.11
N ILE A 119 -17.28 14.33 14.22
CA ILE A 119 -16.68 13.37 15.15
C ILE A 119 -15.20 13.14 14.79
N LYS A 120 -14.89 12.94 13.51
CA LYS A 120 -13.52 12.70 13.03
C LYS A 120 -12.67 13.96 13.16
N ALA A 121 -13.24 15.12 12.82
CA ALA A 121 -12.60 16.42 13.03
C ALA A 121 -12.25 16.65 14.50
N GLN A 122 -13.18 16.33 15.42
CA GLN A 122 -12.93 16.41 16.86
C GLN A 122 -11.81 15.46 17.31
N SER A 123 -11.81 14.21 16.85
CA SER A 123 -10.75 13.25 17.18
C SER A 123 -9.37 13.76 16.77
N VAL A 124 -9.24 14.26 15.54
CA VAL A 124 -7.97 14.81 15.01
C VAL A 124 -7.54 16.05 15.81
N TYR A 125 -8.45 16.99 16.03
CA TYR A 125 -8.19 18.21 16.80
C TYR A 125 -7.71 17.91 18.22
N THR A 126 -8.36 16.95 18.88
CA THR A 126 -8.04 16.52 20.25
C THR A 126 -6.71 15.80 20.28
N PHE A 127 -6.45 14.91 19.32
CA PHE A 127 -5.21 14.12 19.26
C PHE A 127 -3.95 15.01 19.25
N PHE A 128 -3.90 16.03 18.40
CA PHE A 128 -2.74 16.93 18.31
C PHE A 128 -2.56 17.87 19.52
N ARG A 129 -3.59 18.04 20.36
CA ARG A 129 -3.58 18.94 21.52
C ARG A 129 -3.52 18.20 22.86
N THR A 130 -3.66 16.88 22.84
CA THR A 130 -3.55 16.06 24.05
C THR A 130 -2.08 15.73 24.28
N PRO A 131 -1.51 15.95 25.48
CA PRO A 131 -0.15 15.53 25.77
C PRO A 131 -0.06 14.01 25.64
N MET A 132 0.91 13.52 24.87
CA MET A 132 1.17 12.08 24.76
C MET A 132 1.58 11.57 26.14
N LYS A 133 0.70 10.80 26.79
CA LYS A 133 1.06 10.07 28.00
C LYS A 133 2.02 8.95 27.57
N THR A 134 3.28 9.08 28.00
CA THR A 134 4.32 8.05 27.87
C THR A 134 4.03 6.92 28.85
#